data_AF-R5VVD3-F1
#
_entry.id   AF-R5VVD3-F1
#
_cell.length_a   1.000
_cell.length_b   1.000
_cell.length_c   1.000
_cell.angle_alpha   90.00
_cell.angle_beta   90.00
_cell.angle_gamma   90.00
#
_symmetry.space_group_name_H-M   'P 1'
#
loop_
_entity.id
_entity.type
_entity.pdbx_description
1 polymer ?
#
loop_
_entity_poly.entity_id
_entity_poly.type
_entity_poly.pdbx_seq_one_letter_code
_entity_poly.pdbx_strand_id
1 'polypeptide(L)'
;MIREVKFESQDRRIKQILAALNANGIKDIEEANAICEQYGLDPYKTCEETQPICFENAKWAYVVGCAIALKKGCKNAAEAAEAIGIGLQSFCIPGSVADDRKVGLGHGNLAAMLLREETRKMGLRGRLRHRYQERLQKRC
;
A
#
# COMPACT_ATOMS: atom_id res chain seq x y z
N MET A 1 -15.36 0.62 -12.55
CA MET A 1 -16.73 0.96 -12.13
C MET A 1 -16.65 1.86 -10.90
N ILE A 2 -17.31 3.02 -10.89
CA ILE A 2 -17.36 3.88 -9.70
C ILE A 2 -18.29 3.20 -8.67
N ARG A 3 -17.73 2.78 -7.53
CA ARG A 3 -18.45 2.10 -6.46
C ARG A 3 -18.93 3.11 -5.42
N GLU A 4 -20.10 2.86 -4.85
CA GLU A 4 -20.59 3.64 -3.71
C GLU A 4 -19.67 3.44 -2.51
N VAL A 5 -19.18 4.54 -1.93
CA VAL A 5 -18.25 4.50 -0.81
C VAL A 5 -18.98 4.17 0.50
N LYS A 6 -18.96 2.89 0.87
CA LYS A 6 -19.57 2.40 2.12
C LYS A 6 -18.62 1.49 2.89
N PHE A 7 -18.34 1.81 4.14
CA PHE A 7 -17.49 0.99 5.04
C PHE A 7 -17.83 1.23 6.52
N GLU A 8 -17.35 0.35 7.41
CA GLU A 8 -17.73 0.39 8.82
C GLU A 8 -17.07 1.53 9.60
N SER A 9 -17.84 2.17 10.50
CA SER A 9 -17.37 3.28 11.35
C SER A 9 -16.86 4.50 10.56
N GLN A 10 -17.50 4.81 9.43
CA GLN A 10 -17.18 5.95 8.57
C GLN A 10 -16.99 7.26 9.36
N ASP A 11 -17.91 7.62 10.24
CA ASP A 11 -17.86 8.88 11.01
C ASP A 11 -16.59 9.04 11.85
N ARG A 12 -16.04 7.92 12.34
CA ARG A 12 -14.84 7.89 13.17
C ARG A 12 -13.54 8.01 12.36
N ARG A 13 -13.57 7.62 11.08
CA ARG A 13 -12.39 7.51 10.21
C ARG A 13 -12.31 8.61 9.15
N ILE A 14 -13.46 9.13 8.70
CA ILE A 14 -13.55 10.01 7.54
C ILE A 14 -12.65 11.24 7.65
N LYS A 15 -12.54 11.83 8.85
CA LYS A 15 -11.65 12.99 9.09
C LYS A 15 -10.18 12.65 8.81
N GLN A 16 -9.72 11.47 9.23
CA GLN A 16 -8.34 11.03 9.03
C GLN A 16 -8.09 10.64 7.57
N ILE A 17 -9.07 9.99 6.93
CA ILE A 17 -9.00 9.62 5.51
C ILE A 17 -8.92 10.86 4.63
N LEU A 18 -9.83 11.82 4.83
CA LEU A 18 -9.84 13.08 4.09
C LEU A 18 -8.57 13.89 4.35
N ALA A 19 -8.04 13.91 5.58
CA ALA A 19 -6.76 14.59 5.85
C ALA A 19 -5.61 13.96 5.05
N ALA A 20 -5.53 12.63 4.98
CA ALA A 20 -4.51 11.93 4.20
C ALA A 20 -4.67 12.16 2.69
N LEU A 21 -5.91 12.12 2.17
CA LEU A 21 -6.19 12.38 0.77
C LEU A 21 -5.84 13.82 0.38
N ASN A 22 -6.29 14.81 1.15
CA ASN A 22 -6.03 16.22 0.87
C ASN A 22 -4.53 16.55 0.93
N ALA A 23 -3.78 15.95 1.86
CA ALA A 23 -2.33 16.10 1.93
C ALA A 23 -1.60 15.58 0.67
N ASN A 24 -2.25 14.71 -0.10
CA ASN A 24 -1.74 14.17 -1.36
C ASN A 24 -2.47 14.74 -2.60
N GLY A 25 -3.30 15.78 -2.44
CA GLY A 25 -3.97 16.45 -3.55
C GLY A 25 -5.14 15.67 -4.16
N ILE A 26 -5.85 14.90 -3.32
CA ILE A 26 -7.10 14.19 -3.66
C ILE A 26 -8.19 14.69 -2.70
N LYS A 27 -9.36 15.04 -3.23
CA LYS A 27 -10.46 15.66 -2.49
C LYS A 27 -11.20 14.67 -1.60
N ASP A 28 -11.55 13.52 -2.15
CA ASP A 28 -12.39 12.51 -1.49
C ASP A 28 -12.10 11.08 -2.01
N ILE A 29 -12.76 10.10 -1.40
CA ILE A 29 -12.56 8.67 -1.70
C ILE A 29 -13.13 8.32 -3.09
N GLU A 30 -14.13 9.05 -3.55
CA GLU A 30 -14.75 8.86 -4.87
C GLU A 30 -13.79 9.29 -5.98
N GLU A 31 -13.12 10.44 -5.80
CA GLU A 31 -12.03 10.88 -6.67
C GLU A 31 -10.87 9.88 -6.63
N ALA A 32 -10.52 9.33 -5.46
CA ALA A 32 -9.48 8.30 -5.37
C ALA A 32 -9.83 7.07 -6.22
N ASN A 33 -11.08 6.60 -6.17
CA ASN A 33 -11.54 5.48 -7.00
C ASN A 33 -11.56 5.84 -8.49
N ALA A 34 -11.96 7.07 -8.85
CA ALA A 34 -11.93 7.55 -10.22
C ALA A 34 -10.50 7.61 -10.78
N ILE A 35 -9.52 8.02 -9.97
CA ILE A 35 -8.10 7.98 -10.34
C ILE A 35 -7.68 6.54 -10.63
N CYS A 36 -7.98 5.58 -9.76
CA CYS A 36 -7.64 4.18 -10.00
C CYS A 36 -8.27 3.65 -11.31
N GLU A 37 -9.54 3.96 -11.55
CA GLU A 37 -10.27 3.56 -12.76
C GLU A 37 -9.67 4.15 -14.04
N GLN A 38 -9.24 5.43 -14.02
CA GLN A 38 -8.60 6.08 -15.17
C GLN A 38 -7.32 5.36 -15.62
N TYR A 39 -6.61 4.75 -14.67
CA TYR A 39 -5.43 3.94 -14.94
C TYR A 39 -5.76 2.46 -15.20
N GLY A 40 -7.03 2.07 -15.22
CA GLY A 40 -7.47 0.70 -15.43
C GLY A 40 -7.14 -0.25 -14.27
N LEU A 41 -6.94 0.29 -13.06
CA LEU A 41 -6.59 -0.48 -11.87
C LEU A 41 -7.82 -0.63 -10.96
N ASP A 42 -8.00 -1.83 -10.40
CA ASP A 42 -9.05 -2.11 -9.44
C ASP A 42 -8.49 -2.66 -8.10
N PRO A 43 -7.88 -1.81 -7.26
CA PRO A 43 -7.28 -2.23 -6.00
C PRO A 43 -8.29 -2.85 -5.03
N TYR A 44 -9.55 -2.41 -5.11
CA TYR A 44 -10.64 -2.93 -4.29
C TYR A 44 -10.83 -4.43 -4.56
N LYS A 45 -11.00 -4.79 -5.84
CA LYS A 45 -11.19 -6.19 -6.25
C LYS A 45 -9.92 -7.01 -6.05
N THR A 46 -8.74 -6.44 -6.32
CA THR A 46 -7.47 -7.14 -6.05
C THR A 46 -7.33 -7.51 -4.56
N CYS A 47 -7.74 -6.62 -3.65
CA CYS A 47 -7.73 -6.91 -2.22
C CYS A 47 -8.70 -8.05 -1.86
N GLU A 48 -9.91 -8.03 -2.41
CA GLU A 48 -10.92 -9.08 -2.23
C GLU A 48 -10.50 -10.44 -2.79
N GLU A 49 -9.95 -10.47 -4.01
CA GLU A 49 -9.46 -11.71 -4.64
C GLU A 49 -8.25 -12.29 -3.88
N THR A 50 -7.40 -11.43 -3.31
CA THR A 50 -6.24 -11.86 -2.52
C THR A 50 -6.66 -12.42 -1.16
N GLN A 51 -7.60 -11.74 -0.50
CA GLN A 51 -8.10 -12.14 0.82
C GLN A 51 -9.63 -12.01 0.81
N PRO A 52 -10.37 -13.08 0.47
CA PRO A 52 -11.84 -13.05 0.37
C PRO A 52 -12.57 -12.63 1.66
N ILE A 53 -11.92 -12.80 2.81
CA ILE A 53 -12.44 -12.43 4.14
C ILE A 53 -11.99 -11.03 4.60
N CYS A 54 -11.46 -10.19 3.70
CA CYS A 54 -11.04 -8.85 4.06
C CYS A 54 -12.24 -7.93 4.35
N PHE A 55 -12.08 -7.05 5.33
CA PHE A 55 -13.10 -6.04 5.67
C PHE A 55 -13.22 -4.98 4.58
N GLU A 56 -14.38 -4.33 4.49
CA GLU A 56 -14.59 -3.22 3.54
C GLU A 56 -13.60 -2.08 3.74
N ASN A 57 -13.26 -1.79 5.00
CA ASN A 57 -12.20 -0.83 5.34
C ASN A 57 -10.86 -1.14 4.65
N ALA A 58 -10.48 -2.42 4.54
CA ALA A 58 -9.21 -2.79 3.92
C ALA A 58 -9.25 -2.55 2.41
N LYS A 59 -10.34 -2.97 1.74
CA LYS A 59 -10.52 -2.79 0.30
C LYS A 59 -10.44 -1.30 -0.08
N TRP A 60 -11.13 -0.43 0.66
CA TRP A 60 -11.08 1.02 0.46
C TRP A 60 -9.72 1.65 0.82
N ALA A 61 -9.04 1.13 1.84
CA ALA A 61 -7.69 1.60 2.17
C ALA A 61 -6.69 1.34 1.03
N TYR A 62 -6.80 0.21 0.33
CA TYR A 62 -6.00 -0.06 -0.87
C TYR A 62 -6.35 0.86 -2.05
N VAL A 63 -7.63 1.22 -2.23
CA VAL A 63 -8.03 2.20 -3.25
C VAL A 63 -7.41 3.57 -2.95
N VAL A 64 -7.58 4.08 -1.72
CA VAL A 64 -6.99 5.36 -1.30
C VAL A 64 -5.48 5.34 -1.42
N GLY A 65 -4.82 4.27 -0.97
CA GLY A 65 -3.37 4.12 -1.05
C GLY A 65 -2.85 4.06 -2.49
N CYS A 66 -3.54 3.35 -3.38
CA CYS A 66 -3.21 3.26 -4.80
C CYS A 66 -3.39 4.62 -5.49
N ALA A 67 -4.49 5.33 -5.23
CA ALA A 67 -4.72 6.66 -5.77
C ALA A 67 -3.63 7.65 -5.34
N ILE A 68 -3.20 7.60 -4.07
CA ILE A 68 -2.06 8.40 -3.58
C ILE A 68 -0.78 8.06 -4.34
N ALA A 69 -0.51 6.77 -4.58
CA ALA A 69 0.68 6.33 -5.31
C ALA A 69 0.68 6.83 -6.77
N LEU A 70 -0.47 6.73 -7.44
CA LEU A 70 -0.68 7.23 -8.80
C LEU A 70 -0.51 8.74 -8.86
N LYS A 71 -1.09 9.48 -7.92
CA LYS A 71 -0.99 10.94 -7.85
C LYS A 71 0.45 11.41 -7.59
N LYS A 72 1.21 10.67 -6.78
CA LYS A 72 2.65 10.91 -6.57
C LYS A 72 3.52 10.55 -7.76
N GLY A 73 3.00 9.79 -8.74
CA GLY A 73 3.76 9.31 -9.89
C GLY A 73 4.84 8.30 -9.49
N CYS A 74 4.59 7.46 -8.48
CA CYS A 74 5.52 6.43 -8.04
C CYS A 74 5.97 5.56 -9.21
N LYS A 75 7.28 5.44 -9.42
CA LYS A 75 7.85 4.75 -10.60
C LYS A 75 8.26 3.31 -10.32
N ASN A 76 8.48 3.00 -9.05
CA ASN A 76 8.89 1.68 -8.61
C ASN A 76 7.92 1.10 -7.57
N ALA A 77 7.95 -0.22 -7.42
CA ALA A 77 7.03 -0.93 -6.54
C ALA A 77 7.24 -0.57 -5.06
N ALA A 78 8.45 -0.18 -4.66
CA ALA A 78 8.75 0.18 -3.28
C ALA A 78 8.08 1.51 -2.89
N GLU A 79 8.20 2.54 -3.72
CA GLU A 79 7.51 3.83 -3.52
C GLU A 79 6.00 3.66 -3.52
N ALA A 80 5.47 2.82 -4.42
CA ALA A 80 4.04 2.52 -4.44
C ALA A 80 3.59 1.84 -3.13
N ALA A 81 4.40 0.93 -2.58
CA ALA A 81 4.10 0.28 -1.31
C ALA A 81 4.11 1.27 -0.11
N GLU A 82 5.03 2.23 -0.08
CA GLU A 82 5.05 3.30 0.93
C GLU A 82 3.78 4.17 0.84
N ALA A 83 3.37 4.54 -0.37
CA ALA A 83 2.14 5.29 -0.61
C ALA A 83 0.88 4.50 -0.20
N ILE A 84 0.84 3.19 -0.49
CA ILE A 84 -0.24 2.31 0.00
C ILE A 84 -0.28 2.29 1.54
N GLY A 85 0.88 2.31 2.20
CA GLY A 85 0.98 2.43 3.65
C GLY A 85 0.27 3.67 4.22
N ILE A 86 0.31 4.80 3.50
CA ILE A 86 -0.42 6.03 3.89
C ILE A 86 -1.93 5.78 3.83
N GLY A 87 -2.40 5.12 2.77
CA GLY A 87 -3.80 4.70 2.65
C GLY A 87 -4.23 3.81 3.81
N LEU A 88 -3.47 2.76 4.11
CA LEU A 88 -3.71 1.85 5.25
C LEU A 88 -3.73 2.60 6.59
N GLN A 89 -2.80 3.55 6.79
CA GLN A 89 -2.75 4.33 8.02
C GLN A 89 -3.97 5.22 8.19
N SER A 90 -4.49 5.78 7.10
CA SER A 90 -5.66 6.66 7.13
C SER A 90 -6.94 5.94 7.60
N PHE A 91 -6.97 4.61 7.44
CA PHE A 91 -8.03 3.72 7.94
C PHE A 91 -7.70 3.12 9.31
N CYS A 92 -6.74 3.64 10.08
CA CYS A 92 -6.62 3.32 11.51
C CYS A 92 -7.63 4.17 12.31
N ILE A 93 -8.16 3.66 13.43
CA ILE A 93 -9.08 4.46 14.26
C ILE A 93 -8.24 5.38 15.15
N PRO A 94 -8.52 6.69 15.22
CA PRO A 94 -7.84 7.59 16.15
C PRO A 94 -7.89 7.07 17.59
N GLY A 95 -6.73 7.03 18.25
CA GLY A 95 -6.60 6.52 19.62
C GLY A 95 -6.57 5.00 19.76
N SER A 96 -6.67 4.24 18.65
CA SER A 96 -6.37 2.81 18.67
C SER A 96 -4.86 2.55 18.71
N VAL A 97 -4.46 1.37 19.19
CA VAL A 97 -3.05 0.92 19.15
C VAL A 97 -2.49 0.96 17.71
N ALA A 98 -3.31 0.65 16.71
CA ALA A 98 -2.91 0.68 15.31
C ALA A 98 -2.57 2.10 14.82
N ASP A 99 -3.33 3.11 15.28
CA ASP A 99 -3.06 4.51 14.96
C ASP A 99 -1.83 5.03 15.72
N ASP A 100 -1.70 4.70 17.01
CA ASP A 100 -0.56 5.10 17.85
C ASP A 100 0.76 4.53 17.31
N ARG A 101 0.78 3.21 17.04
CA ARG A 101 1.96 2.49 16.52
C ARG A 101 2.22 2.70 15.03
N LYS A 102 1.39 3.51 14.36
CA LYS A 102 1.49 3.79 12.91
C LYS A 102 1.57 2.51 12.08
N VAL A 103 0.72 1.54 12.40
CA VAL A 103 0.76 0.18 11.82
C VAL A 103 0.57 0.19 10.30
N GLY A 104 -0.27 1.07 9.77
CA GLY A 104 -0.46 1.20 8.32
C GLY A 104 0.81 1.65 7.60
N LEU A 105 1.50 2.66 8.14
CA LEU A 105 2.81 3.10 7.63
C LEU A 105 3.86 2.00 7.79
N GLY A 106 3.84 1.30 8.92
CA GLY A 106 4.73 0.16 9.18
C GLY A 106 4.61 -0.93 8.11
N HIS A 107 3.39 -1.31 7.72
CA HIS A 107 3.17 -2.28 6.64
C HIS A 107 3.67 -1.79 5.29
N GLY A 108 3.40 -0.53 4.94
CA GLY A 108 3.90 0.06 3.69
C GLY A 108 5.43 0.06 3.63
N ASN A 109 6.09 0.48 4.71
CA ASN A 109 7.54 0.51 4.81
C ASN A 109 8.15 -0.89 4.77
N LEU A 110 7.52 -1.88 5.43
CA LEU A 110 7.96 -3.27 5.38
C LEU A 110 7.86 -3.84 3.96
N ALA A 111 6.73 -3.62 3.28
CA ALA A 111 6.53 -4.05 1.91
C ALA A 111 7.55 -3.39 0.96
N ALA A 112 7.76 -2.08 1.11
CA ALA A 112 8.76 -1.34 0.34
C ALA A 112 10.17 -1.88 0.56
N MET A 113 10.54 -2.17 1.81
CA MET A 113 11.81 -2.78 2.16
C MET A 113 11.98 -4.13 1.45
N LEU A 114 10.95 -4.98 1.38
CA LEU A 114 11.01 -6.27 0.69
C LEU A 114 11.07 -6.16 -0.84
N LEU A 115 10.59 -5.06 -1.41
CA LEU A 115 10.58 -4.81 -2.85
C LEU A 115 11.87 -4.16 -3.37
N ARG A 116 12.67 -3.54 -2.50
CA ARG A 116 13.98 -2.97 -2.86
C ARG A 116 14.98 -4.08 -3.18
N GLU A 117 15.80 -3.87 -4.21
CA GLU A 117 16.75 -4.90 -4.66
C GLU A 117 17.80 -5.29 -3.60
N GLU A 118 18.10 -4.37 -2.68
CA GLU A 118 19.09 -4.56 -1.63
C GLU A 118 18.70 -5.70 -0.67
N THR A 119 17.42 -5.84 -0.34
CA THR A 119 16.92 -6.89 0.54
C THR A 119 16.77 -8.24 -0.17
N ARG A 120 16.64 -8.25 -1.51
CA ARG A 120 16.67 -9.48 -2.32
C ARG A 120 17.97 -10.28 -2.09
N LYS A 121 19.08 -9.59 -1.77
CA LYS A 121 20.37 -10.23 -1.44
C LYS A 121 20.39 -10.87 -0.05
N MET A 122 19.51 -10.50 0.89
CA MET A 122 19.48 -11.04 2.26
C MET A 122 18.69 -12.36 2.40
N GLY A 123 17.80 -12.67 1.46
CA GLY A 123 17.08 -13.95 1.45
C GLY A 123 18.01 -15.16 1.26
N LEU A 124 17.59 -16.35 1.70
CA LEU A 124 18.34 -17.61 1.54
C LEU A 124 18.80 -17.84 0.08
N ARG A 125 17.94 -17.49 -0.89
CA ARG A 125 18.23 -17.54 -2.33
C ARG A 125 19.28 -16.51 -2.78
N GLY A 126 19.30 -15.30 -2.22
CA GLY A 126 20.28 -14.26 -2.53
C GLY A 126 21.68 -14.62 -2.03
N ARG A 127 21.77 -15.09 -0.78
CA ARG A 127 23.02 -15.58 -0.17
C ARG A 127 23.58 -16.83 -0.85
N LEU A 128 22.73 -17.71 -1.36
CA LEU A 128 23.16 -18.89 -2.12
C LEU A 128 23.68 -18.51 -3.52
N ARG A 129 23.03 -17.57 -4.23
CA ARG A 129 23.51 -17.09 -5.54
C ARG A 129 24.82 -16.33 -5.44
N HIS A 130 24.98 -15.45 -4.45
CA HIS A 130 26.25 -14.74 -4.21
C HIS A 130 27.39 -15.74 -3.95
N ARG A 131 27.19 -16.68 -3.02
CA ARG A 131 28.18 -17.73 -2.73
C ARG A 131 28.43 -18.69 -3.90
N TYR A 132 27.50 -18.82 -4.85
CA TYR A 132 27.69 -19.61 -6.05
C TYR A 132 28.49 -18.84 -7.11
N GLN A 133 28.19 -17.56 -7.33
CA GLN A 133 28.95 -16.69 -8.24
C GLN A 133 30.38 -16.44 -7.75
N GLU A 134 30.58 -16.21 -6.44
CA GLU A 134 31.93 -16.12 -5.86
C GLU A 134 32.71 -17.42 -6.02
N ARG A 135 32.04 -18.59 -5.93
CA ARG A 135 32.69 -19.89 -6.15
C ARG A 135 33.02 -20.16 -7.61
N LEU A 136 32.21 -19.68 -8.54
CA LEU A 136 32.49 -19.76 -9.98
C LEU A 136 33.66 -18.86 -10.38
N GLN A 137 33.71 -17.63 -9.89
CA GLN A 137 34.81 -16.71 -10.18
C GLN A 137 36.14 -17.15 -9.59
N LYS A 138 36.15 -17.90 -8.48
CA LYS A 138 37.37 -18.49 -7.90
C LYS A 138 37.80 -19.80 -8.58
N ARG A 139 37.03 -20.31 -9.53
CA ARG A 139 37.32 -21.55 -10.28
C ARG A 139 37.85 -21.31 -11.70
N CYS A 140 37.86 -20.07 -12.17
CA CYS A 140 38.60 -19.62 -13.35
C CYS A 140 39.87 -18.90 -12.90
#